data_AF-A0A3D2TYG3-F1
#
_entry.id   AF-A0A3D2TYG3-F1
#
_cell.length_a   1.000
_cell.length_b   1.000
_cell.length_c   1.000
_cell.angle_alpha   90.00
_cell.angle_beta   90.00
_cell.angle_gamma   90.00
#
_symmetry.space_group_name_H-M   'P 1'
#
loop_
_entity.id
_entity.type
_entity.pdbx_description
1 polymer ?
#
loop_
_entity_poly.entity_id
_entity_poly.type
_entity_poly.pdbx_seq_one_letter_code
_entity_poly.pdbx_strand_id
1 'polypeptide(L)'
;MLSRHQIQKIVKQAYPSGMFISGEQKQLRKILMQDIMSDLEQNPDITYQEAAAHYIGPAELASVNEQPHLPKHIGILIGITIAIIVLCILLYIISNQFTPPTYYF
;
A
#
# COMPACT_ATOMS: atom_id res chain seq x y z
N MET A 1 12.36 -17.70 -15.76
CA MET A 1 12.53 -17.99 -14.32
C MET A 1 11.95 -16.88 -13.45
N LEU A 2 10.97 -17.23 -12.62
CA LEU A 2 10.35 -16.31 -11.65
C LEU A 2 11.29 -16.02 -10.48
N SER A 3 11.40 -14.74 -10.09
CA SER A 3 12.21 -14.40 -8.90
C SER A 3 11.46 -14.71 -7.61
N ARG A 4 12.19 -15.02 -6.52
CA ARG A 4 11.61 -15.19 -5.17
C ARG A 4 10.73 -14.01 -4.76
N HIS A 5 11.09 -12.80 -5.17
CA HIS A 5 10.31 -11.59 -4.87
C HIS A 5 8.96 -11.59 -5.58
N GLN A 6 8.92 -12.04 -6.84
CA GLN A 6 7.68 -12.20 -7.61
C GLN A 6 6.78 -13.28 -7.01
N ILE A 7 7.33 -14.43 -6.61
CA ILE A 7 6.58 -15.50 -5.93
C ILE A 7 5.96 -14.98 -4.62
N GLN A 8 6.74 -14.26 -3.81
CA GLN A 8 6.23 -13.66 -2.57
C GLN A 8 5.11 -12.64 -2.82
N LYS A 9 5.18 -11.89 -3.93
CA LYS A 9 4.12 -10.96 -4.32
C LYS A 9 2.84 -11.71 -4.65
N ILE A 10 2.93 -12.82 -5.39
CA ILE A 10 1.77 -13.68 -5.72
C ILE A 10 1.14 -14.23 -4.44
N VAL A 11 1.94 -14.81 -3.55
CA VAL A 11 1.47 -15.39 -2.28
C VAL A 11 0.79 -14.35 -1.38
N LYS A 12 1.32 -13.12 -1.32
CA LYS A 12 0.70 -12.03 -0.56
C LYS A 12 -0.59 -11.53 -1.18
N GLN A 13 -0.70 -11.58 -2.51
CA GLN A 13 -1.90 -11.19 -3.25
C GLN A 13 -3.01 -12.24 -3.08
N ALA A 14 -2.70 -13.53 -3.20
CA ALA A 14 -3.67 -14.61 -3.00
C ALA A 14 -4.17 -14.73 -1.55
N TYR A 15 -3.33 -14.38 -0.57
CA TYR A 15 -3.71 -14.37 0.86
C TYR A 15 -3.37 -13.03 1.52
N PRO A 16 -4.17 -11.97 1.31
CA PRO A 16 -3.92 -10.63 1.83
C PRO A 16 -4.00 -10.57 3.36
N SER A 17 -3.17 -9.70 3.96
CA SER A 17 -3.11 -9.54 5.42
C SER A 17 -4.45 -9.01 5.95
N GLY A 18 -5.00 -9.68 6.97
CA GLY A 18 -6.26 -9.27 7.62
C GLY A 18 -7.51 -10.03 7.16
N MET A 19 -7.40 -10.89 6.15
CA MET A 19 -8.52 -11.75 5.70
C MET A 19 -8.65 -13.04 6.53
N PHE A 20 -7.58 -13.47 7.20
CA PHE A 20 -7.52 -14.72 7.97
C PHE A 20 -6.80 -14.53 9.30
N ILE A 21 -7.02 -15.45 10.25
CA ILE A 21 -6.30 -15.50 11.52
C ILE A 21 -4.81 -15.69 11.23
N SER A 22 -3.96 -14.85 11.85
CA SER A 22 -2.52 -14.74 11.57
C SER A 22 -1.76 -16.09 11.58
N GLY A 23 -2.18 -17.06 12.40
CA GLY A 23 -1.60 -18.40 12.47
C GLY A 23 -1.89 -19.24 11.22
N GLU A 24 -3.17 -19.38 10.87
CA GLU A 24 -3.61 -20.11 9.67
C GLU A 24 -3.09 -19.43 8.41
N GLN A 25 -3.14 -18.11 8.34
CA GLN A 25 -2.62 -17.34 7.20
C GLN A 25 -1.14 -17.63 6.93
N LYS A 26 -0.31 -17.76 7.97
CA LYS A 26 1.10 -18.11 7.81
C LYS A 26 1.28 -19.52 7.26
N GLN A 27 0.42 -20.46 7.64
CA GLN A 27 0.43 -21.82 7.09
C GLN A 27 -0.03 -21.84 5.64
N LEU A 28 -1.14 -21.19 5.31
CA LEU A 28 -1.64 -21.08 3.94
C LEU A 28 -0.62 -20.42 3.00
N ARG A 29 0.04 -19.35 3.44
CA ARG A 29 1.13 -18.71 2.66
C ARG A 29 2.33 -19.62 2.48
N LYS A 30 2.70 -20.44 3.47
CA LYS A 30 3.79 -21.41 3.35
C LYS A 30 3.47 -22.51 2.36
N ILE A 31 2.25 -23.06 2.44
CA ILE A 31 1.77 -24.12 1.54
C ILE A 31 1.76 -23.59 0.10
N LEU A 32 1.15 -22.43 -0.14
CA LEU A 32 1.10 -21.81 -1.47
C LEU A 32 2.50 -21.48 -2.01
N MET A 33 3.41 -21.02 -1.16
CA MET A 33 4.79 -20.74 -1.59
C MET A 33 5.54 -22.01 -2.01
N GLN A 34 5.30 -23.12 -1.30
CA GLN A 34 5.88 -24.41 -1.65
C GLN A 34 5.27 -24.96 -2.95
N ASP A 35 3.97 -24.80 -3.13
CA ASP A 35 3.23 -25.22 -4.32
C ASP A 35 3.73 -24.49 -5.57
N ILE A 36 3.82 -23.16 -5.52
CA ILE A 36 4.38 -22.34 -6.61
C ILE A 36 5.83 -22.72 -6.91
N MET A 37 6.64 -23.01 -5.88
CA MET A 37 8.02 -23.44 -6.09
C MET A 37 8.10 -24.80 -6.80
N SER A 38 7.25 -25.75 -6.41
CA SER A 38 7.15 -27.07 -7.04
C SER A 38 6.72 -26.96 -8.51
N ASP A 39 5.70 -26.14 -8.80
CA ASP A 39 5.24 -25.91 -10.17
C ASP A 39 6.28 -25.20 -11.04
N LEU A 40 7.09 -24.32 -10.43
CA LEU A 40 8.19 -23.64 -11.13
C LEU A 40 9.39 -24.56 -11.37
N GLU A 41 9.62 -25.57 -10.51
CA GLU A 41 10.60 -26.64 -10.78
C GLU A 41 10.14 -27.52 -11.95
N GLN A 42 8.84 -27.79 -12.05
CA GLN A 42 8.28 -28.60 -13.13
C GLN A 42 8.17 -27.83 -14.45
N ASN A 43 8.01 -26.51 -14.39
CA ASN A 43 7.91 -25.61 -15.54
C ASN A 43 8.70 -24.31 -15.31
N PRO A 44 10.02 -24.28 -15.59
CA PRO A 44 10.90 -23.16 -15.28
C PRO A 44 10.68 -21.89 -16.14
N ASP A 45 9.97 -22.04 -17.25
CA ASP A 45 9.68 -20.97 -18.22
C ASP A 45 8.37 -20.22 -17.95
N ILE A 46 7.60 -20.60 -16.91
CA ILE A 46 6.37 -19.89 -16.56
C ILE A 46 6.67 -18.42 -16.24
N THR A 47 5.92 -17.52 -16.87
CA THR A 47 6.02 -16.07 -16.65
C THR A 47 5.13 -15.63 -15.49
N TYR A 48 5.50 -14.53 -14.82
CA TYR A 48 4.78 -14.01 -13.63
C TYR A 48 3.28 -13.87 -13.86
N GLN A 49 2.90 -13.40 -15.04
CA GLN A 49 1.50 -13.12 -15.40
C GLN A 49 0.67 -14.40 -15.51
N GLU A 50 1.29 -15.49 -15.96
CA GLU A 50 0.67 -16.81 -16.13
C GLU A 50 0.51 -17.51 -14.79
N ALA A 51 1.56 -17.48 -13.94
CA ALA A 51 1.49 -17.94 -12.56
C ALA A 51 0.46 -17.13 -11.74
N ALA A 52 0.47 -15.81 -11.87
CA ALA A 52 -0.47 -14.95 -11.17
C ALA A 52 -1.92 -15.22 -11.60
N ALA A 53 -2.17 -15.43 -12.90
CA ALA A 53 -3.50 -15.78 -13.40
C ALA A 53 -4.00 -17.13 -12.82
N HIS A 54 -3.09 -18.08 -12.58
CA HIS A 54 -3.42 -19.39 -12.03
C HIS A 54 -3.83 -19.35 -10.55
N TYR A 55 -3.11 -18.58 -9.71
CA TYR A 55 -3.34 -18.61 -8.25
C TYR A 55 -4.16 -17.45 -7.69
N ILE A 56 -4.25 -16.31 -8.38
CA ILE A 56 -4.97 -15.10 -7.91
C ILE A 56 -6.25 -14.88 -8.72
N GLY A 57 -6.30 -15.41 -9.95
CA GLY A 57 -7.40 -15.16 -10.86
C GLY A 57 -7.32 -13.76 -11.51
N PRO A 58 -7.80 -13.62 -12.75
CA PRO A 58 -7.66 -12.38 -13.53
C PRO A 58 -8.40 -11.18 -12.94
N ALA A 59 -9.48 -11.41 -12.18
CA ALA A 59 -10.28 -10.35 -11.56
C ALA A 59 -9.59 -9.68 -10.36
N GLU A 60 -8.89 -10.45 -9.51
CA GLU A 60 -8.14 -9.88 -8.38
C GLU A 60 -6.82 -9.25 -8.82
N LEU A 61 -6.25 -9.69 -9.95
CA LEU A 61 -5.10 -9.02 -10.57
C LEU A 61 -5.45 -7.64 -11.11
N ALA A 62 -6.63 -7.50 -11.73
CA ALA A 62 -7.14 -6.21 -12.18
C ALA A 62 -7.39 -5.27 -10.99
N SER A 63 -8.04 -5.76 -9.94
CA SER A 63 -8.37 -4.93 -8.76
C SER A 63 -7.15 -4.47 -7.97
N VAL A 64 -6.08 -5.29 -7.86
CA VAL A 64 -4.82 -4.88 -7.22
C VAL A 64 -4.03 -3.89 -8.10
N ASN A 65 -4.12 -3.99 -9.41
CA ASN A 65 -3.53 -3.02 -10.31
C ASN A 65 -4.31 -1.68 -10.31
N GLU A 66 -5.61 -1.74 -10.07
CA GLU A 66 -6.50 -0.58 -9.90
C GLU A 66 -6.45 0.05 -8.52
N GLN A 67 -5.87 -0.63 -7.52
CA GLN A 67 -5.72 -0.05 -6.18
C GLN A 67 -4.93 1.25 -6.32
N PRO A 68 -5.55 2.43 -6.10
CA PRO A 68 -4.88 3.69 -6.36
C PRO A 68 -3.74 3.76 -5.37
N HIS A 69 -2.53 3.56 -5.88
CA HIS A 69 -1.30 3.81 -5.15
C HIS A 69 -1.25 5.32 -5.05
N LEU A 70 -2.01 5.83 -4.08
CA LEU A 70 -2.12 7.23 -3.75
C LEU A 70 -0.67 7.70 -3.64
N PRO A 71 -0.16 8.47 -4.62
CA PRO A 71 1.26 8.70 -4.74
C PRO A 71 1.70 9.28 -3.42
N LYS A 72 2.72 8.70 -2.78
CA LYS A 72 3.23 9.13 -1.46
C LYS A 72 3.40 10.65 -1.36
N HIS A 73 3.63 11.31 -2.51
CA HIS A 73 3.68 12.74 -2.70
C HIS A 73 2.40 13.50 -2.32
N ILE A 74 1.19 12.96 -2.51
CA ILE A 74 -0.07 13.62 -2.11
C ILE A 74 -0.18 13.72 -0.59
N GLY A 75 0.18 12.66 0.14
CA GLY A 75 0.19 12.69 1.61
C GLY A 75 1.17 13.74 2.16
N ILE A 76 2.32 13.91 1.49
CA ILE A 76 3.31 14.93 1.83
C ILE A 76 2.76 16.34 1.50
N LEU A 77 2.11 16.54 0.35
CA LEU A 77 1.49 17.81 -0.01
C LEU A 77 0.43 18.24 1.01
N ILE A 78 -0.46 17.33 1.41
CA ILE A 78 -1.50 17.59 2.42
C ILE A 78 -0.87 17.99 3.75
N GLY A 79 0.18 17.28 4.17
CA GLY A 79 0.93 17.62 5.40
C GLY A 79 1.55 19.02 5.35
N ILE A 80 2.14 19.41 4.22
CA ILE A 80 2.70 20.75 4.02
C ILE A 80 1.60 21.81 4.08
N THR A 81 0.45 21.59 3.43
CA THR A 81 -0.68 22.54 3.46
C THR A 81 -1.19 22.77 4.88
N ILE A 82 -1.34 21.70 5.68
CA ILE A 82 -1.79 21.82 7.08
C ILE A 82 -0.75 22.57 7.92
N ALA A 83 0.54 22.28 7.75
CA ALA A 83 1.61 22.97 8.48
C ALA A 83 1.62 24.48 8.21
N ILE A 84 1.41 24.89 6.95
CA ILE A 84 1.31 26.30 6.57
C ILE A 84 0.11 26.97 7.25
N ILE A 85 -1.07 26.33 7.24
CA ILE A 85 -2.28 26.87 7.89
C ILE A 85 -2.05 27.09 9.38
N VAL A 86 -1.47 26.10 10.09
CA VAL A 86 -1.17 26.22 11.52
C VAL A 86 -0.16 27.33 11.78
N LEU A 87 0.87 27.46 10.95
CA LEU A 87 1.85 28.54 11.05
C LEU A 87 1.20 29.91 10.88
N CYS A 88 0.29 30.06 9.91
CA CYS A 88 -0.48 31.30 9.69
C CYS A 88 -1.35 31.65 10.90
N ILE A 89 -2.02 30.67 11.52
CA ILE A 89 -2.84 30.91 12.72
C ILE A 89 -1.97 31.36 13.91
N LEU A 90 -0.81 30.72 14.12
CA LEU A 90 0.11 31.12 15.18
C LEU A 90 0.64 32.54 14.96
N LEU A 91 1.03 32.88 13.73
CA LEU A 91 1.46 34.22 13.38
C LEU A 91 0.34 35.25 13.57
N TYR A 92 -0.91 34.91 13.22
CA TYR A 92 -2.07 35.76 13.46
C TYR A 92 -2.28 36.03 14.95
N ILE A 93 -2.22 34.99 15.80
CA ILE A 93 -2.35 35.15 17.26
C ILE A 93 -1.25 36.04 17.82
N ILE A 94 0.01 35.82 17.40
CA ILE A 94 1.15 36.64 17.84
C ILE A 94 0.97 38.09 17.36
N SER A 95 0.61 38.31 16.09
CA SER A 95 0.35 39.64 15.56
C SER A 95 -0.79 40.34 16.32
N ASN A 96 -1.84 39.61 16.69
CA ASN A 96 -2.96 40.14 17.46
C ASN A 96 -2.60 40.45 18.92
N GLN A 97 -1.52 39.85 19.46
CA GLN A 97 -0.97 40.24 20.77
C GLN A 97 -0.08 41.49 20.69
N PHE A 98 0.56 41.73 19.53
CA PHE A 98 1.41 42.91 19.31
C PHE A 98 0.65 44.17 18.87
N THR A 99 -0.54 44.00 18.31
CA THR A 99 -1.42 45.13 17.97
C THR A 99 -2.50 45.21 19.05
N PRO A 100 -2.59 46.30 19.85
CA PRO A 100 -3.71 46.46 20.75
C PRO A 100 -5.00 46.42 19.93
N PRO A 101 -6.11 45.87 20.46
CA PRO A 101 -7.37 45.87 19.74
C PRO A 101 -7.69 47.32 19.38
N THR A 102 -7.66 47.65 18.08
CA THR A 102 -8.29 48.85 17.57
C THR A 102 -9.79 48.64 17.73
N TYR A 103 -10.28 48.87 18.94
CA TYR A 103 -11.68 49.16 19.20
C TYR A 103 -11.99 50.44 18.41
N TYR A 104 -12.60 50.26 17.25
CA TYR A 104 -13.28 51.35 16.57
C TYR A 104 -14.49 51.73 17.43
N PHE A 105 -14.37 52.83 18.15
CA PHE A 105 -15.49 53.60 18.67
C PHE A 105 -15.84 54.70 17.67
#